data_AF-A0A101UA28-F1
#
_entry.id   AF-A0A101UA28-F1
#
_cell.length_a   1.000
_cell.length_b   1.000
_cell.length_c   1.000
_cell.angle_alpha   90.00
_cell.angle_beta   90.00
_cell.angle_gamma   90.00
#
_symmetry.space_group_name_H-M   'P 1'
#
loop_
_entity.id
_entity.type
_entity.pdbx_description
1 polymer ?
#
loop_
_entity_poly.entity_id
_entity_poly.type
_entity_poly.pdbx_seq_one_letter_code
_entity_poly.pdbx_strand_id
1 'polypeptide(L)'
;MTTAPTATATATATTPASSPAPEELVRFLEDRFACAEASADCARACVLRASALDPEGSEQLRLLRRKAILCAEVCDATCRVLAEDTRVDEAGLRVQLEWCRTICLETAHAFGTRRKRPSPPGAAETAEACRACARACTDFMATLH
;
A
#
# COMPACT_ATOMS: atom_id res chain seq x y z
N MET A 1 -46.15 57.38 -2.86
CA MET A 1 -45.99 56.39 -3.95
C MET A 1 -44.50 56.15 -4.11
N THR A 2 -43.98 55.08 -3.52
CA THR A 2 -42.55 54.73 -3.56
C THR A 2 -42.47 53.26 -3.96
N THR A 3 -41.92 52.97 -5.13
CA THR A 3 -41.75 51.62 -5.68
C THR A 3 -40.39 51.06 -5.25
N ALA A 4 -40.39 49.85 -4.70
CA ALA A 4 -39.18 49.08 -4.40
C ALA A 4 -38.67 48.36 -5.67
N PRO A 5 -37.35 48.14 -5.84
CA PRO A 5 -36.84 47.28 -6.89
C PRO A 5 -36.75 45.83 -6.42
N THR A 6 -37.34 44.92 -7.20
CA THR A 6 -37.20 43.46 -7.06
C THR A 6 -35.84 43.05 -7.62
N ALA A 7 -34.95 42.55 -6.76
CA ALA A 7 -33.70 41.92 -7.18
C ALA A 7 -33.96 40.45 -7.57
N THR A 8 -33.88 40.15 -8.87
CA THR A 8 -33.91 38.78 -9.37
C THR A 8 -32.55 38.13 -9.11
N ALA A 9 -32.49 37.24 -8.13
CA ALA A 9 -31.33 36.39 -7.90
C ALA A 9 -31.31 35.27 -8.96
N THR A 10 -30.39 35.35 -9.91
CA THR A 10 -30.09 34.26 -10.84
C THR A 10 -29.41 33.14 -10.08
N ALA A 11 -30.11 32.01 -9.90
CA ALA A 11 -29.53 30.79 -9.37
C ALA A 11 -28.57 30.19 -10.40
N THR A 12 -27.26 30.27 -10.13
CA THR A 12 -26.25 29.51 -10.87
C THR A 12 -26.48 28.03 -10.59
N ALA A 13 -26.88 27.29 -11.61
CA ALA A 13 -27.02 25.84 -11.54
C ALA A 13 -25.63 25.22 -11.33
N THR A 14 -25.34 24.79 -10.10
CA THR A 14 -24.22 23.91 -9.80
C THR A 14 -24.51 22.56 -10.47
N THR A 15 -23.74 22.23 -11.50
CA THR A 15 -23.73 20.90 -12.11
C THR A 15 -23.39 19.86 -11.03
N PRO A 16 -24.21 18.84 -10.78
CA PRO A 16 -23.84 17.77 -9.86
C PRO A 16 -22.69 16.98 -10.49
N ALA A 17 -21.60 16.84 -9.75
CA ALA A 17 -20.55 15.87 -10.09
C ALA A 17 -21.21 14.50 -10.23
N SER A 18 -21.01 13.83 -11.37
CA SER A 18 -21.54 12.48 -11.59
C SER A 18 -20.88 11.54 -10.58
N SER A 19 -21.64 11.00 -9.64
CA SER A 19 -21.17 9.91 -8.80
C SER A 19 -20.76 8.72 -9.68
N PRO A 20 -19.68 7.98 -9.34
CA PRO A 20 -19.26 6.81 -10.10
C PRO A 20 -20.37 5.76 -10.15
N ALA A 21 -20.37 4.95 -11.22
CA ALA A 21 -21.35 3.87 -11.32
C ALA A 21 -21.13 2.89 -10.15
N PRO A 22 -22.20 2.28 -9.58
CA PRO A 22 -22.07 1.36 -8.45
C PRO A 22 -21.06 0.22 -8.66
N GLU A 23 -20.92 -0.28 -9.89
CA GLU A 23 -19.97 -1.33 -10.25
C GLU A 23 -18.50 -0.85 -10.17
N GLU A 24 -18.22 0.39 -10.56
CA GLU A 24 -16.88 1.00 -10.49
C GLU A 24 -16.47 1.20 -9.02
N LEU A 25 -17.41 1.62 -8.18
CA LEU A 25 -17.18 1.75 -6.74
C LEU A 25 -16.89 0.40 -6.09
N VAL A 26 -17.65 -0.64 -6.44
CA VAL A 26 -17.41 -2.00 -5.93
C VAL A 26 -16.02 -2.50 -6.32
N ARG A 27 -15.63 -2.35 -7.61
CA ARG A 27 -14.29 -2.74 -8.08
C ARG A 27 -13.19 -2.00 -7.32
N PHE A 28 -13.33 -0.68 -7.17
CA PHE A 28 -12.37 0.12 -6.41
C PHE A 28 -12.22 -0.37 -4.97
N LEU A 29 -13.32 -0.69 -4.30
CA LEU A 29 -13.29 -1.22 -2.93
C LEU A 29 -12.64 -2.60 -2.88
N GLU A 30 -12.97 -3.51 -3.80
CA GLU A 30 -12.35 -4.83 -3.91
C GLU A 30 -10.82 -4.72 -4.08
N ASP A 31 -10.37 -3.84 -4.99
CA ASP A 31 -8.94 -3.63 -5.25
C ASP A 31 -8.23 -3.01 -4.03
N ARG A 32 -8.90 -2.07 -3.34
CA ARG A 32 -8.42 -1.48 -2.07
C ARG A 32 -8.27 -2.54 -0.98
N PHE A 33 -9.27 -3.41 -0.80
CA PHE A 33 -9.22 -4.51 0.17
C PHE A 33 -8.11 -5.51 -0.16
N ALA A 34 -7.99 -5.91 -1.42
CA ALA A 34 -6.93 -6.82 -1.86
C ALA A 34 -5.53 -6.25 -1.59
N CYS A 35 -5.33 -4.95 -1.81
CA CYS A 35 -4.07 -4.28 -1.49
C CYS A 35 -3.80 -4.22 0.01
N ALA A 36 -4.83 -3.96 0.84
CA ALA A 36 -4.71 -3.95 2.29
C ALA A 36 -4.34 -5.34 2.84
N GLU A 37 -5.02 -6.39 2.36
CA GLU A 37 -4.76 -7.77 2.78
C GLU A 37 -3.34 -8.21 2.41
N ALA A 38 -2.91 -7.97 1.17
CA ALA A 38 -1.55 -8.30 0.73
C ALA A 38 -0.48 -7.55 1.54
N SER A 39 -0.76 -6.30 1.93
CA SER A 39 0.11 -5.52 2.82
C SER A 39 0.20 -6.15 4.22
N ALA A 40 -0.93 -6.54 4.80
CA ALA A 40 -0.96 -7.19 6.11
C ALA A 40 -0.22 -8.54 6.10
N ASP A 41 -0.40 -9.36 5.06
CA ASP A 41 0.32 -10.62 4.87
C ASP A 41 1.82 -10.42 4.74
N CYS A 42 2.23 -9.44 3.93
CA CYS A 42 3.64 -9.10 3.76
C CYS A 42 4.27 -8.63 5.07
N ALA A 43 3.57 -7.78 5.83
CA ALA A 43 4.02 -7.32 7.13
C ALA A 43 4.25 -8.50 8.09
N ARG A 44 3.28 -9.40 8.21
CA ARG A 44 3.40 -10.62 9.03
C ARG A 44 4.57 -11.49 8.61
N ALA A 45 4.70 -11.79 7.33
CA ALA A 45 5.78 -12.60 6.79
C ALA A 45 7.16 -11.97 7.08
N CYS A 46 7.27 -10.65 6.99
CA CYS A 46 8.50 -9.91 7.26
C CYS A 46 8.84 -9.84 8.76
N VAL A 47 7.87 -9.66 9.65
CA VAL A 47 8.09 -9.71 11.11
C VAL A 47 8.57 -11.09 11.52
N LEU A 48 7.89 -12.16 11.09
CA LEU A 48 8.31 -13.54 11.38
C LEU A 48 9.73 -13.80 10.89
N ARG A 49 10.07 -13.27 9.70
CA ARG A 49 11.40 -13.35 9.12
C ARG A 49 12.45 -12.64 9.96
N ALA A 50 12.18 -11.40 10.35
CA ALA A 50 13.10 -10.60 11.15
C ALA A 50 13.38 -11.23 12.52
N SER A 51 12.35 -11.83 13.12
CA SER A 51 12.45 -12.53 14.42
C SER A 51 13.26 -13.82 14.35
N ALA A 52 13.25 -14.51 13.21
CA ALA A 52 14.03 -15.74 12.99
C ALA A 52 15.51 -15.49 12.62
N LEU A 53 15.87 -14.25 12.27
CA LEU A 53 17.24 -13.89 11.90
C LEU A 53 18.03 -13.45 13.15
N ASP A 54 19.19 -14.06 13.35
CA ASP A 54 20.12 -13.74 14.44
C ASP A 54 20.57 -12.26 14.42
N PRO A 55 20.29 -11.48 15.48
CA PRO A 55 20.74 -10.09 15.61
C PRO A 55 22.27 -9.94 15.62
N GLU A 56 23.00 -10.93 16.12
CA GLU A 56 24.47 -10.94 16.21
C GLU A 56 25.10 -11.71 15.04
N GLY A 57 24.29 -12.08 14.05
CA GLY A 57 24.74 -12.78 12.86
C GLY A 57 25.67 -11.95 11.98
N SER A 58 26.15 -12.57 10.90
CA SER A 58 26.96 -11.87 9.87
C SER A 58 26.30 -10.57 9.41
N GLU A 59 27.08 -9.58 8.94
CA GLU A 59 26.57 -8.29 8.43
C GLU A 59 25.43 -8.49 7.42
N GLN A 60 25.52 -9.51 6.57
CA GLN A 60 24.47 -9.84 5.61
C GLN A 60 23.14 -10.26 6.27
N LEU A 61 23.19 -11.02 7.37
CA LEU A 61 21.99 -11.40 8.13
C LEU A 61 21.39 -10.19 8.85
N ARG A 62 22.24 -9.33 9.42
CA ARG A 62 21.80 -8.07 10.04
C ARG A 62 21.15 -7.13 9.02
N LEU A 63 21.71 -7.03 7.80
CA LEU A 63 21.11 -6.27 6.70
C LEU A 63 19.74 -6.81 6.32
N LEU A 64 19.59 -8.13 6.18
CA LEU A 64 18.30 -8.74 5.85
C LEU A 64 17.26 -8.56 6.95
N ARG A 65 17.68 -8.65 8.21
CA ARG A 65 16.82 -8.37 9.36
C ARG A 65 16.32 -6.93 9.32
N ARG A 66 17.21 -5.96 9.09
CA ARG A 66 16.84 -4.54 8.94
C ARG A 66 15.87 -4.31 7.78
N LYS A 67 16.11 -4.91 6.62
CA LYS A 67 15.20 -4.81 5.47
C LYS A 67 13.83 -5.43 5.76
N ALA A 68 13.79 -6.59 6.42
CA ALA A 68 12.53 -7.21 6.82
C ALA A 68 11.74 -6.35 7.82
N ILE A 69 12.40 -5.75 8.82
CA ILE A 69 11.76 -4.82 9.76
C ILE A 69 11.18 -3.60 9.03
N LEU A 70 11.99 -2.96 8.17
CA LEU A 70 11.54 -1.80 7.40
C LEU A 70 10.35 -2.15 6.50
N CYS A 71 10.39 -3.30 5.81
CA CYS A 71 9.28 -3.76 4.98
C CYS A 71 8.03 -4.02 5.82
N ALA A 72 8.17 -4.63 6.99
CA ALA A 72 7.05 -4.85 7.89
C ALA A 72 6.38 -3.54 8.33
N GLU A 73 7.17 -2.55 8.74
CA GLU A 73 6.66 -1.25 9.19
C GLU A 73 5.91 -0.51 8.06
N VAL A 74 6.50 -0.49 6.86
CA VAL A 74 5.88 0.18 5.71
C VAL A 74 4.59 -0.53 5.27
N CYS A 75 4.59 -1.87 5.24
CA CYS A 75 3.39 -2.64 4.91
C CYS A 75 2.29 -2.50 5.98
N ASP A 76 2.62 -2.45 7.28
CA ASP A 76 1.63 -2.22 8.35
C ASP A 76 1.00 -0.83 8.22
N ALA A 77 1.83 0.21 8.05
CA ALA A 77 1.35 1.57 7.84
C ALA A 77 0.44 1.67 6.61
N THR A 78 0.82 1.02 5.50
CA THR A 78 0.03 1.01 4.26
C THR A 78 -1.29 0.28 4.46
N CYS A 79 -1.30 -0.87 5.12
CA CYS A 79 -2.53 -1.59 5.46
C CYS A 79 -3.50 -0.72 6.27
N ARG A 80 -3.01 0.01 7.28
CA ARG A 80 -3.84 0.90 8.10
C ARG A 80 -4.42 2.05 7.30
N VAL A 81 -3.61 2.70 6.46
CA VAL A 81 -4.09 3.76 5.56
C VAL A 81 -5.20 3.22 4.65
N LEU A 82 -5.01 2.04 4.06
CA LEU A 82 -6.00 1.42 3.21
C LEU A 82 -7.26 0.95 3.96
N ALA A 83 -7.15 0.50 5.22
CA ALA A 83 -8.29 -0.03 5.96
C ALA A 83 -9.07 1.03 6.75
N GLU A 84 -8.40 2.05 7.29
CA GLU A 84 -8.93 2.91 8.36
C GLU A 84 -8.91 4.40 8.01
N ASP A 85 -7.96 4.86 7.19
CA ASP A 85 -7.78 6.29 6.94
C ASP A 85 -8.46 6.74 5.64
N THR A 86 -9.55 7.51 5.78
CA THR A 86 -10.28 8.14 4.67
C THR A 86 -9.83 9.57 4.40
N ARG A 87 -8.86 10.11 5.15
CA ARG A 87 -8.43 11.51 5.08
C ARG A 87 -7.25 11.73 4.13
N VAL A 88 -6.57 10.66 3.71
CA VAL A 88 -5.49 10.72 2.73
C VAL A 88 -6.10 10.90 1.34
N ASP A 89 -5.69 11.94 0.63
CA ASP A 89 -6.09 12.16 -0.76
C ASP A 89 -5.39 11.17 -1.71
N GLU A 90 -5.84 11.08 -2.96
CA GLU A 90 -5.29 10.12 -3.93
C GLU A 90 -3.80 10.36 -4.21
N ALA A 91 -3.33 11.60 -4.11
CA ALA A 91 -1.91 11.94 -4.29
C ALA A 91 -1.06 11.37 -3.14
N GLY A 92 -1.47 11.58 -1.89
CA GLY A 92 -0.80 11.01 -0.71
C GLY A 92 -0.86 9.49 -0.70
N LEU A 93 -1.98 8.92 -1.12
CA LEU A 93 -2.14 7.47 -1.22
C LEU A 93 -1.22 6.85 -2.27
N ARG A 94 -1.09 7.51 -3.43
CA ARG A 94 -0.16 7.09 -4.48
C ARG A 94 1.29 7.10 -3.99
N VAL A 95 1.72 8.16 -3.29
CA VAL A 95 3.07 8.22 -2.69
C VAL A 95 3.30 7.09 -1.69
N GLN A 96 2.32 6.80 -0.81
CA GLN A 96 2.40 5.71 0.16
C GLN A 96 2.56 4.34 -0.54
N LEU A 97 1.77 4.08 -1.58
CA LEU A 97 1.79 2.83 -2.33
C LEU A 97 3.07 2.66 -3.15
N GLU A 98 3.59 3.74 -3.76
CA GLU A 98 4.88 3.73 -4.46
C GLU A 98 6.03 3.37 -3.53
N TRP A 99 6.02 3.94 -2.32
CA TRP A 99 7.02 3.63 -1.31
C TRP A 99 6.91 2.18 -0.83
N CYS A 100 5.69 1.71 -0.51
CA CYS A 100 5.43 0.33 -0.11
C CYS A 100 5.90 -0.67 -1.18
N ARG A 101 5.52 -0.44 -2.43
CA ARG A 101 5.95 -1.23 -3.59
C ARG A 101 7.47 -1.32 -3.70
N THR A 102 8.16 -0.18 -3.58
CA THR A 102 9.62 -0.12 -3.71
C THR A 102 10.31 -0.93 -2.62
N ILE A 103 9.92 -0.74 -1.36
CA ILE A 103 10.49 -1.48 -0.22
C ILE A 103 10.21 -2.99 -0.33
N CYS A 104 9.02 -3.38 -0.78
CA CYS A 104 8.68 -4.78 -1.02
C CYS A 104 9.61 -5.42 -2.07
N LEU A 105 9.82 -4.76 -3.21
CA LEU A 105 10.69 -5.28 -4.27
C LEU A 105 12.15 -5.40 -3.82
N GLU A 106 12.67 -4.40 -3.12
CA GLU A 106 14.02 -4.46 -2.56
C GLU A 106 14.19 -5.60 -1.56
N THR A 107 13.20 -5.81 -0.70
CA THR A 107 13.21 -6.86 0.32
C THR A 107 13.13 -8.24 -0.34
N ALA A 108 12.24 -8.41 -1.32
CA ALA A 108 12.15 -9.64 -2.11
C ALA A 108 13.47 -9.98 -2.82
N HIS A 109 14.14 -8.98 -3.40
CA HIS A 109 15.42 -9.17 -4.07
C HIS A 109 16.52 -9.60 -3.08
N ALA A 110 16.55 -8.99 -1.89
CA ALA A 110 17.53 -9.33 -0.85
C ALA A 110 17.39 -10.80 -0.37
N PHE A 111 16.15 -11.31 -0.29
CA PHE A 111 15.90 -12.72 0.03
C PHE A 111 16.12 -13.69 -1.15
N GLY A 112 16.01 -13.22 -2.41
CA GLY A 112 16.12 -14.05 -3.62
C GLY A 112 17.53 -14.24 -4.20
N THR A 113 18.52 -13.40 -3.86
CA THR A 113 19.86 -13.42 -4.49
C THR A 113 20.84 -14.49 -3.94
N ARG A 114 20.38 -15.41 -3.09
CA ARG A 114 21.23 -16.39 -2.40
C ARG A 114 21.57 -17.61 -3.27
N ARG A 115 22.41 -17.45 -4.30
CA ARG A 115 22.85 -18.57 -5.18
C ARG A 115 24.00 -19.44 -4.64
N LYS A 116 24.74 -19.01 -3.61
CA LYS A 116 25.99 -19.68 -3.15
C LYS A 116 25.99 -20.21 -1.70
N ARG A 117 24.91 -20.04 -0.94
CA ARG A 117 24.75 -20.59 0.43
C ARG A 117 23.28 -21.01 0.59
N PRO A 118 22.94 -21.99 1.45
CA PRO A 118 21.55 -22.28 1.73
C PRO A 118 20.87 -21.01 2.25
N SER A 119 19.76 -20.64 1.60
CA SER A 119 18.95 -19.51 2.04
C SER A 119 18.35 -19.84 3.41
N PRO A 120 18.18 -18.87 4.32
CA PRO A 120 17.51 -19.12 5.60
C PRO A 120 16.14 -19.77 5.36
N PRO A 121 15.75 -20.82 6.12
CA PRO A 121 14.47 -21.50 5.95
C PRO A 121 13.31 -20.50 6.01
N GLY A 122 12.46 -20.44 4.98
CA GLY A 122 11.35 -19.48 4.90
C GLY A 122 11.66 -18.17 4.14
N ALA A 123 12.87 -18.00 3.62
CA ALA A 123 13.26 -16.79 2.86
C ALA A 123 12.53 -16.68 1.52
N ALA A 124 12.22 -17.81 0.87
CA ALA A 124 11.51 -17.82 -0.42
C ALA A 124 10.07 -17.34 -0.26
N GLU A 125 9.42 -17.78 0.81
CA GLU A 125 8.06 -17.47 1.22
C GLU A 125 7.94 -15.99 1.58
N THR A 126 8.87 -15.44 2.37
CA THR A 126 8.90 -13.99 2.62
C THR A 126 9.12 -13.19 1.32
N ALA A 127 10.00 -13.64 0.43
CA ALA A 127 10.23 -12.97 -0.84
C ALA A 127 8.99 -13.02 -1.76
N GLU A 128 8.23 -14.11 -1.71
CA GLU A 128 6.98 -14.26 -2.45
C GLU A 128 5.89 -13.33 -1.92
N ALA A 129 5.70 -13.26 -0.60
CA ALA A 129 4.76 -12.32 0.03
C ALA A 129 5.10 -10.87 -0.34
N CYS A 130 6.38 -10.49 -0.31
CA CYS A 130 6.83 -9.17 -0.76
C CYS A 130 6.47 -8.91 -2.23
N ARG A 131 6.69 -9.88 -3.14
CA ARG A 131 6.33 -9.74 -4.55
C ARG A 131 4.82 -9.65 -4.76
N ALA A 132 4.02 -10.37 -3.97
CA ALA A 132 2.57 -10.30 -4.01
C ALA A 132 2.07 -8.92 -3.58
N CYS A 133 2.58 -8.38 -2.47
CA CYS A 133 2.25 -7.04 -2.00
C CYS A 133 2.65 -5.96 -3.02
N ALA A 134 3.84 -6.06 -3.62
CA ALA A 134 4.28 -5.11 -4.65
C ALA A 134 3.36 -5.12 -5.89
N ARG A 135 2.85 -6.28 -6.29
CA ARG A 135 1.84 -6.38 -7.37
C ARG A 135 0.54 -5.72 -6.96
N ALA A 136 -0.01 -6.08 -5.79
CA ALA A 136 -1.26 -5.50 -5.31
C ALA A 136 -1.18 -3.96 -5.17
N CYS A 137 -0.06 -3.42 -4.69
CA CYS A 137 0.17 -1.97 -4.67
C CYS A 137 0.18 -1.37 -6.09
N THR A 138 0.81 -2.05 -7.05
CA THR A 138 0.84 -1.60 -8.46
C THR A 138 -0.55 -1.60 -9.07
N ASP A 139 -1.30 -2.68 -8.84
CA ASP A 139 -2.64 -2.87 -9.40
C ASP A 139 -3.61 -1.84 -8.82
N PHE A 140 -3.58 -1.62 -7.50
CA PHE A 140 -4.44 -0.61 -6.86
C PHE A 140 -4.03 0.83 -7.24
N MET A 141 -2.74 1.15 -7.38
CA MET A 141 -2.34 2.47 -7.88
C MET A 141 -2.89 2.79 -9.27
N ALA A 142 -3.12 1.77 -10.11
CA ALA A 142 -3.67 1.95 -11.45
C ALA A 142 -5.17 2.34 -11.44
N THR A 143 -5.86 2.20 -10.30
CA THR A 143 -7.25 2.61 -10.13
C THR A 143 -7.40 4.03 -9.57
N LEU A 144 -6.30 4.64 -9.10
CA LEU A 144 -6.27 6.03 -8.64
C LEU A 144 -6.21 6.98 -9.85
N HIS A 145 -6.93 8.09 -9.80
CA HIS A 145 -7.03 9.08 -10.87
C HIS A 145 -6.19 10.34 -10.59
#